data_AF-A0A382DLG8-F1
#
_entry.id   AF-A0A382DLG8-F1
#
_cell.length_a   1.000
_cell.length_b   1.000
_cell.length_c   1.000
_cell.angle_alpha   90.00
_cell.angle_beta   90.00
_cell.angle_gamma   90.00
#
_symmetry.space_group_name_H-M   'P 1'
#
loop_
_entity.id
_entity.type
_entity.pdbx_description
1 polymer ?
#
loop_
_entity_poly.entity_id
_entity_poly.type
_entity_poly.pdbx_seq_one_letter_code
_entity_poly.pdbx_strand_id
1 'polypeptide(L)'
;MIRILLIFILLSCRLLAEFGDTSVSEDFGFQYTLEENGIGSVRYITPDHSVETISDGEKTYKKIVLPSASHVSDPGQPDLPSSSTFIAVNPGKTYSITVNIVSSQVTDDIEILPKNSWENNAEISFTEGE
;
A
#
# COMPACT_ATOMS: atom_id res chain seq x y z
N MET A 1 -23.02 28.00 -46.94
CA MET A 1 -21.96 26.97 -46.78
C MET A 1 -21.31 26.99 -45.40
N ILE A 2 -20.97 28.16 -44.83
CA ILE A 2 -20.31 28.26 -43.51
C ILE A 2 -21.14 27.73 -42.32
N ARG A 3 -22.47 27.86 -42.37
CA ARG A 3 -23.38 27.34 -41.33
C ARG A 3 -23.41 25.81 -41.23
N ILE A 4 -23.24 25.11 -42.36
CA ILE A 4 -23.24 23.63 -42.40
C ILE A 4 -21.89 23.10 -41.87
N LEU A 5 -20.80 23.80 -42.17
CA LEU A 5 -19.46 23.50 -41.64
C LEU A 5 -19.41 23.61 -40.11
N LEU A 6 -20.02 24.65 -39.53
CA LEU A 6 -20.09 24.85 -38.08
C LEU A 6 -20.89 23.76 -37.37
N ILE A 7 -21.98 23.29 -37.98
CA ILE A 7 -22.80 22.19 -37.44
C ILE A 7 -22.01 20.88 -37.48
N PHE A 8 -21.27 20.62 -38.55
CA PHE A 8 -20.43 19.42 -38.67
C PHE A 8 -19.29 19.43 -37.64
N ILE A 9 -18.64 20.57 -37.41
CA ILE A 9 -17.61 20.74 -36.37
C ILE A 9 -18.17 20.48 -34.97
N LEU A 10 -19.35 21.04 -34.66
CA LEU A 10 -19.99 20.86 -33.36
C LEU A 10 -20.45 19.41 -33.15
N LEU A 11 -20.85 18.72 -34.21
CA LEU A 11 -21.25 17.31 -34.17
C LEU A 11 -20.03 16.38 -34.03
N SER A 12 -18.91 16.67 -34.70
CA SER A 12 -17.67 15.89 -34.58
C SER A 12 -17.02 16.02 -33.20
N CYS A 13 -17.15 17.18 -32.54
CA CYS A 13 -16.64 17.35 -31.17
C CYS A 13 -17.37 16.51 -30.11
N ARG A 14 -18.58 15.98 -30.41
CA ARG A 14 -19.34 15.14 -29.47
C ARG A 14 -18.93 13.67 -29.50
N LEU A 15 -18.13 13.24 -30.49
CA LEU A 15 -17.73 11.83 -30.67
C LEU A 15 -16.33 11.51 -30.12
N LEU A 16 -15.60 12.49 -29.58
CA LEU A 16 -14.21 12.34 -29.12
C LEU A 16 -14.03 12.36 -27.59
N ALA A 17 -15.11 12.32 -26.81
CA ALA A 17 -15.02 12.23 -25.36
C ALA A 17 -15.23 10.79 -24.88
N GLU A 18 -14.29 9.90 -25.22
CA GLU A 18 -14.08 8.67 -24.46
C GLU A 18 -13.00 8.97 -23.43
N PHE A 19 -13.41 9.40 -22.24
CA PHE A 19 -12.55 9.30 -21.07
C PHE A 19 -12.48 7.82 -20.74
N GLY A 20 -11.45 7.16 -21.28
CA GLY A 20 -11.05 5.85 -20.78
C GLY A 20 -10.61 6.02 -19.35
N ASP A 21 -11.54 5.87 -18.40
CA ASP A 21 -11.20 5.51 -17.04
C ASP A 21 -10.63 4.10 -17.12
N THR A 22 -9.34 4.00 -17.43
CA THR A 22 -8.55 2.83 -17.06
C THR A 22 -8.55 2.83 -15.54
N SER A 23 -9.61 2.27 -14.95
CA SER A 23 -9.61 1.84 -13.57
C SER A 23 -8.63 0.68 -13.49
N VAL A 24 -7.36 1.03 -13.31
CA VAL A 24 -6.39 0.10 -12.78
C VAL A 24 -6.82 -0.13 -11.34
N SER A 25 -7.73 -1.09 -11.16
CA SER A 25 -7.98 -1.67 -9.84
C SER A 25 -6.77 -2.55 -9.53
N GLU A 26 -5.68 -1.93 -9.08
CA GLU A 26 -4.64 -2.67 -8.38
C GLU A 26 -5.29 -3.28 -7.14
N ASP A 27 -5.37 -4.61 -7.10
CA ASP A 27 -5.88 -5.33 -5.94
C ASP A 27 -4.81 -5.29 -4.84
N PHE A 28 -4.97 -4.34 -3.92
CA PHE A 28 -4.10 -4.18 -2.75
C PHE A 28 -4.41 -5.17 -1.62
N GLY A 29 -5.23 -6.20 -1.87
CA GLY A 29 -5.57 -7.25 -0.92
C GLY A 29 -6.66 -6.87 0.09
N PHE A 30 -7.17 -5.64 0.06
CA PHE A 30 -8.24 -5.17 0.95
C PHE A 30 -9.62 -5.30 0.28
N GLN A 31 -10.53 -6.02 0.95
CA GLN A 31 -11.92 -6.18 0.54
C GLN A 31 -12.82 -5.59 1.62
N TYR A 32 -13.63 -4.60 1.23
CA TYR A 32 -14.57 -3.95 2.13
C TYR A 32 -16.01 -4.40 1.83
N THR A 33 -16.76 -4.72 2.89
CA THR A 33 -18.18 -5.01 2.82
C THR A 33 -18.92 -4.24 3.90
N LEU A 34 -20.08 -3.70 3.57
CA LEU A 34 -20.96 -3.00 4.50
C LEU A 34 -22.30 -3.73 4.56
N GLU A 35 -22.66 -4.21 5.74
CA GLU A 35 -23.96 -4.83 5.99
C GLU A 35 -25.07 -3.78 6.16
N GLU A 36 -26.33 -4.17 5.91
CA GLU A 36 -27.50 -3.28 6.03
C GLU A 36 -27.71 -2.75 7.45
N ASN A 37 -27.24 -3.47 8.47
CA ASN A 37 -27.26 -3.06 9.88
C ASN A 37 -26.23 -1.97 10.21
N GLY A 38 -25.40 -1.55 9.25
CA GLY A 38 -24.36 -0.53 9.41
C GLY A 38 -23.03 -1.07 9.95
N ILE A 39 -22.86 -2.39 10.07
CA ILE A 39 -21.60 -3.03 10.43
C ILE A 39 -20.76 -3.19 9.16
N GLY A 40 -19.59 -2.57 9.14
CA GLY A 40 -18.59 -2.75 8.09
C GLY A 40 -17.56 -3.80 8.47
N SER A 41 -17.14 -4.61 7.51
CA SER A 41 -16.01 -5.54 7.67
C SER A 41 -14.97 -5.31 6.57
N VAL A 42 -13.70 -5.38 6.97
CA VAL A 42 -12.55 -5.26 6.09
C VAL A 42 -11.78 -6.57 6.17
N ARG A 43 -11.63 -7.24 5.03
CA ARG A 43 -10.79 -8.43 4.93
C ARG A 43 -9.52 -8.07 4.19
N TYR A 44 -8.38 -8.35 4.83
CA TYR A 44 -7.08 -8.24 4.19
C TYR A 44 -6.57 -9.64 3.83
N ILE A 45 -6.19 -9.83 2.58
CA ILE A 45 -5.50 -11.01 2.08
C ILE A 45 -4.09 -10.55 1.73
N THR A 46 -3.09 -11.04 2.47
CA THR A 46 -1.69 -10.72 2.18
C THR A 46 -1.36 -11.14 0.76
N PRO A 47 -0.92 -10.22 -0.11
CA PRO A 47 -0.43 -10.56 -1.44
C PRO A 47 0.79 -11.48 -1.38
N ASP A 48 1.14 -12.05 -2.53
CA ASP A 48 2.41 -12.77 -2.66
C ASP A 48 3.58 -11.84 -2.31
N HIS A 49 4.49 -12.35 -1.48
CA HIS A 49 5.66 -11.63 -1.00
C HIS A 49 6.92 -12.48 -1.20
N SER A 50 8.06 -11.81 -1.27
CA SER A 50 9.37 -12.46 -1.34
C SER A 50 10.26 -12.00 -0.19
N VAL A 51 11.28 -12.81 0.10
CA VAL A 51 12.32 -12.46 1.07
C VAL A 51 13.64 -12.36 0.32
N GLU A 52 14.17 -11.15 0.25
CA GLU A 52 15.47 -10.86 -0.34
C GLU A 52 16.57 -10.91 0.72
N THR A 53 17.78 -11.24 0.29
CA THR A 53 18.97 -11.24 1.16
C THR A 53 19.86 -10.08 0.75
N ILE A 54 20.22 -9.24 1.72
CA ILE A 54 21.00 -8.02 1.52
C ILE A 54 22.26 -8.13 2.37
N SER A 55 23.42 -7.93 1.75
CA SER A 55 24.70 -7.86 2.45
C SER A 55 25.05 -6.41 2.74
N ASP A 56 25.46 -6.14 3.97
CA ASP A 56 25.99 -4.86 4.40
C ASP A 56 27.23 -5.09 5.27
N GLY A 57 28.39 -4.75 4.71
CA GLY A 57 29.69 -5.15 5.25
C GLY A 57 29.83 -6.68 5.34
N GLU A 58 30.11 -7.18 6.55
CA GLU A 58 30.24 -8.62 6.85
C GLU A 58 28.90 -9.25 7.30
N LYS A 59 27.87 -8.45 7.55
CA LYS A 59 26.55 -8.91 8.00
C LYS A 59 25.62 -9.14 6.80
N THR A 60 24.69 -10.08 6.98
CA THR A 60 23.70 -10.44 5.97
C THR A 60 22.31 -10.35 6.59
N TYR A 61 21.48 -9.47 6.03
CA TYR A 61 20.13 -9.18 6.48
C TYR A 61 19.09 -9.75 5.53
N LYS A 62 17.86 -9.88 6.03
CA LYS A 62 16.68 -10.18 5.23
C LYS A 62 15.82 -8.94 5.05
N LYS A 63 15.25 -8.81 3.86
CA LYS A 63 14.25 -7.78 3.53
C LYS A 63 13.01 -8.46 2.98
N ILE A 64 11.87 -8.15 3.59
CA ILE A 64 10.57 -8.64 3.11
C ILE A 64 10.07 -7.65 2.05
N VAL A 65 9.84 -8.16 0.84
CA VAL A 65 9.34 -7.36 -0.29
C VAL A 65 7.88 -7.72 -0.51
N LEU A 66 7.01 -6.73 -0.30
CA LEU A 66 5.57 -6.84 -0.50
C LEU A 66 5.12 -5.78 -1.52
N PRO A 67 4.33 -6.14 -2.54
CA PRO A 67 3.84 -5.19 -3.55
C PRO A 67 3.10 -4.01 -2.93
N SER A 68 3.40 -2.79 -3.39
CA SER A 68 2.74 -1.55 -2.98
C SER A 68 2.71 -1.30 -1.47
N ALA A 69 3.63 -1.93 -0.74
CA ALA A 69 3.77 -1.75 0.70
C ALA A 69 4.48 -0.44 1.03
N SER A 70 4.04 0.16 2.13
CA SER A 70 4.74 1.25 2.81
C SER A 70 5.65 0.70 3.91
N HIS A 71 6.51 1.56 4.45
CA HIS A 71 7.49 1.19 5.48
C HIS A 71 7.42 2.20 6.62
N VAL A 72 6.81 1.81 7.74
CA VAL A 72 6.44 2.74 8.83
C VAL A 72 7.31 2.63 10.07
N SER A 73 8.29 1.72 10.11
CA SER A 73 9.23 1.60 11.23
C SER A 73 10.00 2.89 11.48
N ASP A 74 10.54 3.08 12.69
CA ASP A 74 11.47 4.17 12.97
C ASP A 74 12.89 3.81 12.49
N PRO A 75 13.78 4.79 12.21
CA PRO A 75 15.16 4.50 11.89
C PRO A 75 15.86 3.66 12.97
N GLY A 76 16.64 2.66 12.53
CA GLY A 76 17.31 1.69 13.42
C GLY A 76 16.44 0.51 13.85
N GLN A 77 15.11 0.58 13.72
CA GLN A 77 14.23 -0.57 13.95
C GLN A 77 14.14 -1.48 12.72
N PRO A 78 13.77 -2.76 12.87
CA PRO A 78 13.51 -3.66 11.74
C PRO A 78 12.56 -3.03 10.71
N ASP A 79 12.99 -2.97 9.45
CA ASP A 79 12.19 -2.40 8.38
C ASP A 79 11.20 -3.44 7.84
N LEU A 80 9.93 -3.31 8.23
CA LEU A 80 8.86 -4.24 7.86
C LEU A 80 7.85 -3.57 6.91
N PRO A 81 7.41 -4.28 5.86
CA PRO A 81 6.38 -3.77 4.97
C PRO A 81 5.04 -3.65 5.70
N SER A 82 4.28 -2.63 5.33
CA SER A 82 2.98 -2.30 5.90
C SER A 82 1.99 -1.94 4.80
N SER A 83 0.81 -2.54 4.87
CA SER A 83 -0.29 -2.28 3.94
C SER A 83 -1.34 -1.41 4.59
N SER A 84 -1.80 -0.38 3.89
CA SER A 84 -2.77 0.60 4.39
C SER A 84 -3.88 0.82 3.38
N THR A 85 -5.09 1.08 3.87
CA THR A 85 -6.24 1.43 3.03
C THR A 85 -7.08 2.51 3.69
N PHE A 86 -7.85 3.23 2.89
CA PHE A 86 -8.73 4.31 3.33
C PHE A 86 -10.18 3.88 3.22
N ILE A 87 -10.96 4.17 4.26
CA ILE A 87 -12.40 3.89 4.31
C ILE A 87 -13.13 5.19 4.60
N ALA A 88 -14.12 5.50 3.79
CA ALA A 88 -14.99 6.64 4.03
C ALA A 88 -15.92 6.34 5.21
N VAL A 89 -15.89 7.21 6.22
CA VAL A 89 -16.73 7.08 7.43
C VAL A 89 -17.54 8.36 7.65
N ASN A 90 -18.70 8.23 8.29
CA ASN A 90 -19.47 9.39 8.73
C ASN A 90 -18.79 10.03 9.95
N PRO A 91 -18.40 11.32 9.90
CA PRO A 91 -17.66 11.98 10.98
C PRO A 91 -18.49 12.24 12.25
N GLY A 92 -19.82 12.16 12.19
CA GLY A 92 -20.72 12.33 13.33
C GLY A 92 -20.94 11.05 14.15
N LYS A 93 -20.23 9.96 13.84
CA LYS A 93 -20.34 8.68 14.54
C LYS A 93 -19.01 8.28 15.17
N THR A 94 -19.09 7.45 16.21
CA THR A 94 -17.93 6.79 16.82
C THR A 94 -17.83 5.37 16.30
N TYR A 95 -16.62 4.92 16.02
CA TYR A 95 -16.33 3.59 15.50
C TYR A 95 -15.41 2.86 16.46
N SER A 96 -15.56 1.55 16.52
CA SER A 96 -14.64 0.64 17.19
C SER A 96 -14.22 -0.43 16.19
N ILE A 97 -12.94 -0.78 16.20
CA ILE A 97 -12.38 -1.78 15.29
C ILE A 97 -12.03 -3.01 16.12
N THR A 98 -12.51 -4.16 15.69
CA THR A 98 -12.08 -5.46 16.22
C THR A 98 -11.26 -6.16 15.15
N VAL A 99 -10.05 -6.60 15.52
CA VAL A 99 -9.15 -7.30 14.61
C VAL A 99 -9.24 -8.80 14.90
N ASN A 100 -9.46 -9.59 13.84
CA ASN A 100 -9.43 -11.04 13.91
C ASN A 100 -8.32 -11.56 12.99
N ILE A 101 -7.37 -12.31 13.55
CA ILE A 101 -6.27 -12.92 12.80
C ILE A 101 -6.75 -14.26 12.26
N VAL A 102 -6.96 -14.34 10.94
CA VAL A 102 -7.47 -15.55 10.27
C VAL A 102 -6.37 -16.58 10.03
N SER A 103 -5.14 -16.13 9.78
CA SER A 103 -3.98 -17.00 9.56
C SER A 103 -2.71 -16.27 9.98
N SER A 104 -1.73 -17.01 10.51
CA SER A 104 -0.42 -16.49 10.89
C SER A 104 0.64 -17.54 10.65
N GLN A 105 1.81 -17.11 10.21
CA GLN A 105 3.02 -17.91 10.16
C GLN A 105 4.11 -17.21 10.98
N VAL A 106 4.93 -18.00 11.66
CA VAL A 106 6.10 -17.52 12.40
C VAL A 106 7.33 -18.12 11.74
N THR A 107 8.35 -17.28 11.56
CA THR A 107 9.67 -17.66 11.06
C THR A 107 10.68 -17.21 12.11
N ASP A 108 11.43 -18.17 12.64
CA ASP A 108 12.47 -17.91 13.64
C ASP A 108 13.84 -17.67 12.98
N ASP A 109 14.79 -17.18 13.77
CA ASP A 109 16.20 -17.02 13.38
C ASP A 109 16.39 -16.15 12.11
N ILE A 110 15.74 -14.99 12.10
CA ILE A 110 15.78 -14.04 11.00
C ILE A 110 16.25 -12.66 11.48
N GLU A 111 17.32 -12.15 10.87
CA GLU A 111 17.80 -10.79 11.09
C GLU A 111 17.26 -9.87 9.98
N ILE A 112 16.38 -8.94 10.34
CA ILE A 112 15.74 -8.02 9.40
C ILE A 112 16.58 -6.75 9.26
N LEU A 113 16.73 -6.26 8.02
CA LEU A 113 17.45 -5.02 7.75
C LEU A 113 16.83 -3.86 8.56
N PRO A 114 17.60 -3.12 9.37
CA PRO A 114 17.09 -1.94 10.05
C PRO A 114 16.77 -0.81 9.07
N LYS A 115 15.74 -0.02 9.38
CA LYS A 115 15.34 1.12 8.55
C LYS A 115 16.39 2.23 8.62
N ASN A 116 16.77 2.76 7.46
CA ASN A 116 17.70 3.88 7.38
C ASN A 116 17.02 5.22 7.76
N SER A 117 17.78 6.15 8.32
CA SER A 117 17.32 7.53 8.51
C SER A 117 17.54 8.35 7.23
N TRP A 118 16.75 9.41 7.07
CA TRP A 118 16.93 10.39 5.98
C TRP A 118 18.16 11.29 6.20
N GLU A 119 18.70 11.33 7.42
CA GLU A 119 19.88 12.10 7.83
C GLU A 119 21.18 11.43 7.34
N ASN A 120 21.35 11.28 6.02
CA ASN A 120 22.54 10.64 5.46
C ASN A 120 23.57 11.69 5.00
N ASN A 121 24.54 11.97 5.86
CA ASN A 121 25.88 12.39 5.43
C ASN A 121 27.01 11.94 6.39
N ALA A 122 26.79 10.89 7.17
CA ALA A 122 27.84 10.28 7.98
C ALA A 122 27.68 8.77 7.93
N GLU A 123 28.81 8.09 7.78
CA GLU A 123 28.99 6.65 7.68
C GLU A 123 27.99 5.87 8.55
N ILE A 124 27.27 4.97 7.89
CA ILE A 124 26.27 4.10 8.49
C ILE A 124 26.98 3.25 9.56
N SER A 125 26.73 3.57 10.83
CA SER A 125 27.20 2.81 11.98
C SER A 125 25.97 2.31 12.75
N PHE A 126 25.67 1.02 12.58
CA PHE A 126 24.62 0.35 13.32
C PHE A 126 25.14 -0.02 14.70
N THR A 127 24.52 0.50 15.76
CA THR A 127 24.71 0.00 17.12
C THR A 127 23.66 -1.06 17.39
N GLU A 128 24.11 -2.30 17.65
CA GLU A 128 23.28 -3.41 18.11
C GLU A 128 22.58 -3.01 19.44
N GLY A 129 21.27 -3.15 19.51
CA GLY A 129 20.51 -2.85 20.73
C GLY A 129 20.73 -3.95 21.77
N GLU A 130 20.98 -3.55 23.03
CA GLU A 130 21.06 -4.45 24.20
C GLU A 130 19.78 -5.26 24.45
#